data_AF-A0A2K5SDC5-F1
#
_entry.id   AF-A0A2K5SDC5-F1
#
_cell.length_a   1.000
_cell.length_b   1.000
_cell.length_c   1.000
_cell.angle_alpha   90.00
_cell.angle_beta   90.00
_cell.angle_gamma   90.00
#
_symmetry.space_group_name_H-M   'P 1'
#
loop_
_entity.id
_entity.type
_entity.pdbx_description
1 polymer ?
#
loop_
_entity_poly.entity_id
_entity_poly.type
_entity_poly.pdbx_seq_one_letter_code
_entity_poly.pdbx_strand_id
1 'polypeptide(L)'
;MKYSKQNFMMSVLGIIIYITDLIVDIWVSVRFFHEGQYVFSVLALSFMLFGTLVVQCFSYSWFKADLKKGGQESQHCFLLLHCLQGGIFTRYWFALKRGYHAAFKYDSNTSNFVEEQVDLHKEVIDRVTDLSMLRLFETYLEGCPQLILQLYVLLQHGQANFSQYAAIMVSCCAISWSTVDYQVALRKSLPDKKLLNGLCPKVTYLFYKLFTLLSWMLSVVHLLFLNVKIALFLLLFLWLLGIIWAFKKNTQFCTSVGMEFLYRIVVGFILIFTFFNIKGQNTKCPMSCYYIVRVLGTLGILIVLWVCPLSIFNPGYFIPISITIVLTLLLGILFLTVYYGTFHPNRREETRRDEIDGKPILRECRIRYFLME
;
A
#
# COMPACT_ATOMS: atom_id res chain seq x y z
N MET A 1 -21.80 6.30 -9.34
CA MET A 1 -21.81 5.43 -8.14
C MET A 1 -22.16 6.28 -6.93
N LYS A 2 -22.99 5.83 -5.97
CA LYS A 2 -23.41 6.64 -4.80
C LYS A 2 -22.43 6.49 -3.64
N TYR A 3 -21.98 7.61 -3.06
CA TYR A 3 -21.19 7.63 -1.83
C TYR A 3 -22.13 7.52 -0.62
N SER A 4 -22.09 6.39 0.09
CA SER A 4 -23.02 6.08 1.17
C SER A 4 -22.55 6.57 2.55
N LYS A 5 -23.47 6.58 3.52
CA LYS A 5 -23.15 6.85 4.95
C LYS A 5 -22.09 5.90 5.50
N GLN A 6 -22.09 4.64 5.07
CA GLN A 6 -21.04 3.67 5.43
C GLN A 6 -19.67 4.08 4.89
N ASN A 7 -19.59 4.56 3.63
CA ASN A 7 -18.31 5.05 3.09
C ASN A 7 -17.82 6.27 3.87
N PHE A 8 -18.71 7.17 4.29
CA PHE A 8 -18.35 8.31 5.14
C PHE A 8 -17.77 7.86 6.49
N MET A 9 -18.43 6.91 7.17
CA MET A 9 -17.90 6.36 8.42
C MET A 9 -16.52 5.71 8.25
N MET A 10 -16.29 5.00 7.14
CA MET A 10 -14.97 4.43 6.83
C MET A 10 -13.91 5.52 6.62
N SER A 11 -14.26 6.65 6.00
CA SER A 11 -13.34 7.79 5.87
C SER A 11 -13.00 8.45 7.21
N VAL A 12 -13.97 8.53 8.14
CA VAL A 12 -13.72 9.01 9.52
C VAL A 12 -12.84 8.03 10.30
N LEU A 13 -13.07 6.73 10.16
CA LEU A 13 -12.18 5.72 10.74
C LEU A 13 -10.75 5.85 10.18
N GLY A 14 -10.62 6.12 8.88
CA GLY A 14 -9.32 6.30 8.21
C GLY A 14 -8.46 7.40 8.83
N ILE A 15 -9.04 8.58 9.14
CA ILE A 15 -8.28 9.66 9.80
C ILE A 15 -7.91 9.31 11.25
N ILE A 16 -8.77 8.60 11.99
CA ILE A 16 -8.46 8.15 13.35
C ILE A 16 -7.29 7.16 13.32
N ILE A 17 -7.30 6.21 12.38
CA ILE A 17 -6.20 5.24 12.19
C ILE A 17 -4.91 5.98 11.85
N TYR A 18 -4.96 6.95 10.93
CA TYR A 18 -3.80 7.77 10.55
C TYR A 18 -3.17 8.48 11.76
N ILE A 19 -3.99 9.14 12.59
CA ILE A 19 -3.51 9.82 13.80
C ILE A 19 -2.92 8.82 14.80
N THR A 20 -3.58 7.68 14.99
CA THR A 20 -3.13 6.65 15.92
C THR A 20 -1.76 6.10 15.49
N ASP A 21 -1.56 5.88 14.20
CA ASP A 21 -0.29 5.41 13.63
C ASP A 21 0.84 6.38 13.96
N LEU A 22 0.66 7.67 13.64
CA LEU A 22 1.64 8.72 13.92
C LEU A 22 2.01 8.77 15.42
N ILE A 23 1.03 8.63 16.32
CA ILE A 23 1.26 8.57 17.76
C ILE A 23 2.08 7.33 18.14
N VAL A 24 1.72 6.17 17.59
CA VAL A 24 2.41 4.90 17.84
C VAL A 24 3.85 4.95 17.33
N ASP A 25 4.11 5.53 16.17
CA ASP A 25 5.46 5.61 15.57
C ASP A 25 6.39 6.50 16.40
N ILE A 26 5.88 7.66 16.85
CA ILE A 26 6.61 8.54 17.79
C ILE A 26 6.85 7.81 19.12
N TRP A 27 5.83 7.14 19.66
CA TRP A 27 5.94 6.39 20.91
C TRP A 27 7.00 5.29 20.82
N VAL A 28 7.02 4.51 19.73
CA VAL A 28 7.99 3.44 19.49
C VAL A 28 9.41 4.00 19.40
N SER A 29 9.61 5.11 18.69
CA SER A 29 10.92 5.77 18.60
C SER A 29 11.42 6.27 19.97
N VAL A 30 10.55 6.89 20.76
CA VAL A 30 10.86 7.37 22.12
C VAL A 30 11.16 6.20 23.07
N ARG A 31 10.40 5.11 22.94
CA ARG A 31 10.64 3.90 23.74
C ARG A 31 12.03 3.31 23.46
N PHE A 32 12.43 3.17 22.21
CA PHE A 32 13.77 2.70 21.86
C PHE A 32 14.88 3.63 22.41
N PHE A 33 14.61 4.94 22.44
CA PHE A 33 15.55 5.91 23.01
C PHE A 33 15.71 5.70 24.53
N HIS A 34 14.61 5.53 25.27
CA HIS A 34 14.64 5.27 26.70
C HIS A 34 15.25 3.91 27.07
N GLU A 35 15.09 2.90 26.23
CA GLU A 35 15.70 1.57 26.39
C GLU A 35 17.21 1.55 26.02
N GLY A 36 17.81 2.70 25.67
CA GLY A 36 19.22 2.84 25.30
C GLY A 36 19.57 2.32 23.90
N GLN A 37 18.57 1.95 23.11
CA GLN A 37 18.70 1.42 21.75
C GLN A 37 18.66 2.54 20.70
N TYR A 38 19.64 3.44 20.75
CA TYR A 38 19.66 4.66 19.93
C TYR A 38 19.61 4.40 18.42
N VAL A 39 20.27 3.33 17.95
CA VAL A 39 20.27 2.98 16.51
C VAL A 39 18.86 2.66 16.02
N PHE A 40 18.10 1.85 16.77
CA PHE A 40 16.73 1.49 16.40
C PHE A 40 15.78 2.67 16.50
N SER A 41 15.98 3.55 17.50
CA SER A 41 15.22 4.81 17.63
C SER A 41 15.43 5.73 16.41
N VAL A 42 16.68 5.95 16.01
CA VAL A 42 17.03 6.78 14.85
C VAL A 42 16.50 6.17 13.56
N LEU A 43 16.61 4.84 13.38
CA LEU A 43 16.06 4.16 12.20
C LEU A 43 14.53 4.29 12.13
N ALA A 44 13.81 4.02 13.21
CA ALA A 44 12.35 4.13 13.26
C ALA A 44 11.88 5.57 12.92
N LEU A 45 12.52 6.58 13.52
CA LEU A 45 12.23 7.98 13.25
C LEU A 45 12.58 8.38 11.80
N SER A 46 13.68 7.85 11.27
CA SER A 46 14.09 8.13 9.89
C SER A 46 13.09 7.56 8.88
N PHE A 47 12.56 6.35 9.11
CA PHE A 47 11.53 5.76 8.27
C PHE A 47 10.22 6.56 8.32
N MET A 48 9.81 7.01 9.52
CA MET A 48 8.65 7.87 9.72
C MET A 48 8.77 9.21 8.99
N LEU A 49 9.90 9.90 9.18
CA LEU A 49 10.14 11.18 8.51
C LEU A 49 10.23 11.04 6.99
N PHE A 50 10.86 9.97 6.50
CA PHE A 50 10.95 9.71 5.07
C PHE A 50 9.59 9.37 4.45
N GLY A 51 8.81 8.48 5.07
CA GLY A 51 7.47 8.12 4.62
C GLY A 51 6.56 9.34 4.55
N THR A 52 6.47 10.09 5.65
CA THR A 52 5.67 11.32 5.71
C THR A 52 6.14 12.38 4.70
N LEU A 53 7.44 12.59 4.50
CA LEU A 53 7.97 13.54 3.51
C LEU A 53 7.51 13.19 2.09
N VAL A 54 7.67 11.92 1.69
CA VAL A 54 7.27 11.46 0.34
C VAL A 54 5.76 11.63 0.14
N VAL A 55 4.96 11.28 1.15
CA VAL A 55 3.51 11.44 1.12
C VAL A 55 3.12 12.91 0.99
N GLN A 56 3.79 13.82 1.72
CA GLN A 56 3.54 15.26 1.60
C GLN A 56 3.92 15.80 0.22
N CYS A 57 5.00 15.31 -0.41
CA CYS A 57 5.36 15.69 -1.78
C CYS A 57 4.26 15.32 -2.78
N PHE A 58 3.75 14.08 -2.74
CA PHE A 58 2.60 13.68 -3.57
C PHE A 58 1.36 14.47 -3.22
N SER A 59 1.11 14.67 -1.93
CA SER A 59 -0.07 15.35 -1.45
C SER A 59 -0.13 16.79 -1.94
N TYR A 60 0.97 17.53 -1.84
CA TYR A 60 1.08 18.90 -2.32
C TYR A 60 0.96 18.99 -3.84
N SER A 61 1.65 18.11 -4.58
CA SER A 61 1.61 18.09 -6.04
C SER A 61 0.18 17.89 -6.56
N TRP A 62 -0.54 16.93 -5.99
CA TRP A 62 -1.92 16.67 -6.36
C TRP A 62 -2.86 17.81 -5.90
N PHE A 63 -2.64 18.38 -4.71
CA PHE A 63 -3.43 19.52 -4.22
C PHE A 63 -3.27 20.74 -5.12
N LYS A 64 -2.05 21.06 -5.54
CA LYS A 64 -1.76 22.12 -6.50
C LYS A 64 -2.45 21.88 -7.85
N ALA A 65 -2.45 20.64 -8.32
CA ALA A 65 -3.14 20.28 -9.55
C ALA A 65 -4.68 20.38 -9.43
N ASP A 66 -5.24 20.07 -8.26
CA ASP A 66 -6.68 20.22 -7.98
C ASP A 66 -7.09 21.70 -7.91
N LEU A 67 -6.28 22.57 -7.27
CA LEU A 67 -6.51 24.02 -7.23
C LEU A 67 -6.46 24.65 -8.62
N LYS A 68 -5.47 24.26 -9.43
CA LYS A 68 -5.33 24.75 -10.81
C LYS A 68 -6.55 24.40 -11.67
N LYS A 69 -7.14 23.21 -11.47
CA LYS A 69 -8.40 22.82 -12.13
C LYS A 69 -9.59 23.66 -11.67
N GLY A 70 -9.60 24.09 -10.41
CA GLY A 70 -10.64 24.96 -9.85
C GLY A 70 -10.44 26.46 -10.12
N GLY A 71 -9.44 26.85 -10.93
CA GLY A 71 -9.15 28.26 -11.21
C GLY A 71 -8.61 29.06 -10.01
N GLN A 72 -8.19 28.37 -8.94
CA GLN A 72 -7.68 29.00 -7.73
C GLN A 72 -6.15 29.02 -7.73
N GLU A 73 -5.55 30.16 -7.38
CA GLU A 73 -4.09 30.23 -7.24
C GLU A 73 -3.59 29.53 -5.98
N SER A 74 -2.45 28.86 -6.10
CA SER A 74 -1.80 28.15 -5.01
C SER A 74 -1.22 29.14 -4.00
N GLN A 75 -1.92 29.38 -2.90
CA GLN A 75 -1.41 30.23 -1.82
C GLN A 75 -0.19 29.60 -1.13
N HIS A 76 0.86 30.40 -0.87
CA HIS A 76 2.06 29.99 -0.14
C HIS A 76 1.76 29.37 1.25
N CYS A 77 0.63 29.75 1.86
CA CYS A 77 0.15 29.16 3.11
C CYS A 77 -0.06 27.64 3.03
N PHE A 78 -0.50 27.10 1.88
CA PHE A 78 -0.69 25.66 1.73
C PHE A 78 0.63 24.92 1.59
N LEU A 79 1.63 25.50 0.92
CA LEU A 79 2.98 24.94 0.89
C LEU A 79 3.56 24.87 2.31
N LEU A 80 3.45 25.95 3.07
CA LEU A 80 3.89 26.00 4.48
C LEU A 80 3.22 24.89 5.31
N LEU A 81 1.92 24.69 5.11
CA LEU A 81 1.16 23.66 5.82
C LEU A 81 1.61 22.24 5.43
N HIS A 82 1.93 21.99 4.17
CA HIS A 82 2.52 20.72 3.73
C HIS A 82 3.93 20.52 4.31
N CYS A 83 4.74 21.58 4.42
CA CYS A 83 6.05 21.55 5.08
C CYS A 83 5.93 21.24 6.58
N LEU A 84 4.88 21.74 7.24
CA LEU A 84 4.57 21.46 8.65
C LEU A 84 3.80 20.14 8.85
N GLN A 85 3.78 19.25 7.86
CA GLN A 85 3.03 17.97 7.87
C GLN A 85 1.49 18.09 8.00
N GLY A 86 0.94 19.30 8.06
CA GLY A 86 -0.50 19.58 8.13
C GLY A 86 -1.28 19.30 6.83
N GLY A 87 -0.58 19.02 5.72
CA GLY A 87 -1.18 18.87 4.40
C GLY A 87 -2.07 17.64 4.20
N ILE A 88 -1.83 16.56 4.93
CA ILE A 88 -2.69 15.36 4.88
C ILE A 88 -4.01 15.65 5.60
N PHE A 89 -3.95 16.37 6.73
CA PHE A 89 -5.14 16.75 7.49
C PHE A 89 -6.09 17.66 6.70
N THR A 90 -5.56 18.59 5.89
CA THR A 90 -6.43 19.40 5.02
C THR A 90 -7.11 18.57 3.96
N ARG A 91 -6.42 17.58 3.38
CA ARG A 91 -7.05 16.66 2.42
C ARG A 91 -8.16 15.83 3.05
N TYR A 92 -7.92 15.29 4.24
CA TYR A 92 -8.98 14.62 5.00
C TYR A 92 -10.15 15.56 5.30
N TRP A 93 -9.89 16.78 5.74
CA TRP A 93 -10.93 17.78 6.00
C TRP A 93 -11.78 18.05 4.76
N PHE A 94 -11.16 18.29 3.59
CA PHE A 94 -11.91 18.50 2.35
C PHE A 94 -12.69 17.26 1.90
N ALA A 95 -12.09 16.07 2.00
CA ALA A 95 -12.76 14.81 1.67
C ALA A 95 -13.96 14.53 2.59
N LEU A 96 -13.82 14.76 3.90
CA LEU A 96 -14.90 14.59 4.87
C LEU A 96 -15.99 15.65 4.69
N LYS A 97 -15.64 16.92 4.47
CA LYS A 97 -16.64 17.98 4.24
C LYS A 97 -17.50 17.69 3.00
N ARG A 98 -16.88 17.31 1.88
CA ARG A 98 -17.59 16.94 0.65
C ARG A 98 -18.32 15.60 0.80
N GLY A 99 -17.71 14.63 1.48
CA GLY A 99 -18.31 13.32 1.78
C GLY A 99 -19.55 13.41 2.66
N TYR A 100 -19.56 14.31 3.66
CA TYR A 100 -20.74 14.59 4.49
C TYR A 100 -21.89 15.13 3.65
N HIS A 101 -21.59 16.10 2.78
CA HIS A 101 -22.58 16.67 1.86
C HIS A 101 -23.19 15.60 0.94
N ALA A 102 -22.34 14.76 0.35
CA ALA A 102 -22.75 13.67 -0.53
C ALA A 102 -23.53 12.56 0.20
N ALA A 103 -23.21 12.26 1.47
CA ALA A 103 -23.83 11.17 2.22
C ALA A 103 -25.11 11.54 2.98
N PHE A 104 -25.25 12.80 3.41
CA PHE A 104 -26.32 13.23 4.32
C PHE A 104 -27.19 14.38 3.82
N LYS A 105 -26.69 15.29 2.95
CA LYS A 105 -27.41 16.53 2.62
C LYS A 105 -28.15 16.47 1.27
N TYR A 106 -27.79 15.57 0.36
CA TYR A 106 -28.23 15.60 -1.05
C TYR A 106 -29.15 14.41 -1.44
N ASP A 107 -30.08 14.04 -0.55
CA ASP A 107 -31.09 12.98 -0.78
C ASP A 107 -32.52 13.54 -1.04
N SER A 108 -32.66 14.86 -1.27
CA SER A 108 -33.97 15.52 -1.52
C SER A 108 -34.15 15.94 -3.00
N ASN A 109 -35.16 15.34 -3.66
CA ASN A 109 -35.79 15.67 -4.95
C ASN A 109 -35.31 16.94 -5.68
N THR A 110 -34.79 16.81 -6.93
CA THR A 110 -35.07 17.68 -8.11
C THR A 110 -34.38 17.10 -9.36
N SER A 111 -35.14 16.93 -10.46
CA SER A 111 -34.79 16.19 -11.68
C SER A 111 -33.74 16.82 -12.61
N ASN A 112 -33.32 18.07 -12.38
CA ASN A 112 -32.30 18.76 -13.20
C ASN A 112 -30.86 18.63 -12.67
N PHE A 113 -30.66 17.94 -11.53
CA PHE A 113 -29.38 17.85 -10.81
C PHE A 113 -28.68 16.48 -10.92
N VAL A 114 -29.16 15.57 -11.78
CA VAL A 114 -28.64 14.19 -11.85
C VAL A 114 -27.17 14.16 -12.31
N GLU A 115 -26.78 15.01 -13.27
CA GLU A 115 -25.39 15.06 -13.75
C GLU A 115 -24.44 15.65 -12.70
N GLU A 116 -24.84 16.73 -12.03
CA GLU A 116 -24.08 17.36 -10.94
C GLU A 116 -23.96 16.44 -9.71
N GLN A 117 -24.99 15.62 -9.44
CA GLN A 117 -24.99 14.61 -8.38
C GLN A 117 -24.01 13.46 -8.69
N VAL A 118 -23.98 12.98 -9.94
CA VAL A 118 -23.04 11.95 -10.39
C VAL A 118 -21.61 12.46 -10.30
N ASP A 119 -21.38 13.72 -10.68
CA ASP A 119 -20.06 14.35 -10.61
C ASP A 119 -19.59 14.57 -9.16
N LEU A 120 -20.46 15.00 -8.22
CA LEU A 120 -20.10 15.15 -6.80
C LEU A 120 -19.70 13.80 -6.16
N HIS A 121 -20.50 12.74 -6.38
CA HIS A 121 -20.17 11.44 -5.81
C HIS A 121 -18.86 10.88 -6.38
N LYS A 122 -18.62 11.09 -7.66
CA LYS A 122 -17.36 10.69 -8.32
C LYS A 122 -16.18 11.47 -7.75
N GLU A 123 -16.31 12.79 -7.58
CA GLU A 123 -15.28 13.63 -6.98
C GLU A 123 -14.89 13.17 -5.57
N VAL A 124 -15.88 12.86 -4.72
CA VAL A 124 -15.61 12.36 -3.36
C VAL A 124 -14.93 10.99 -3.40
N ILE A 125 -15.37 10.09 -4.27
CA ILE A 125 -14.74 8.77 -4.43
C ILE A 125 -13.29 8.91 -4.88
N ASP A 126 -13.01 9.76 -5.87
CA ASP A 126 -11.65 10.01 -6.37
C ASP A 126 -10.76 10.61 -5.26
N ARG A 127 -11.26 11.57 -4.47
CA ARG A 127 -10.52 12.13 -3.32
C ARG A 127 -10.21 11.09 -2.24
N VAL A 128 -11.16 10.19 -1.95
CA VAL A 128 -10.93 9.10 -0.99
C VAL A 128 -9.93 8.08 -1.54
N THR A 129 -9.97 7.79 -2.84
CA THR A 129 -8.97 6.93 -3.49
C THR A 129 -7.57 7.52 -3.44
N ASP A 130 -7.43 8.83 -3.67
CA ASP A 130 -6.15 9.54 -3.51
C ASP A 130 -5.62 9.42 -2.06
N LEU A 131 -6.49 9.58 -1.06
CA LEU A 131 -6.12 9.38 0.35
C LEU A 131 -5.68 7.94 0.64
N SER A 132 -6.40 6.94 0.14
CA SER A 132 -6.01 5.52 0.28
C SER A 132 -4.68 5.22 -0.41
N MET A 133 -4.37 5.88 -1.55
CA MET A 133 -3.07 5.75 -2.23
C MET A 133 -1.94 6.37 -1.40
N LEU A 134 -2.15 7.57 -0.83
CA LEU A 134 -1.17 8.22 0.04
C LEU A 134 -0.88 7.37 1.28
N ARG A 135 -1.94 6.83 1.90
CA ARG A 135 -1.80 5.93 3.05
C ARG A 135 -1.04 4.65 2.68
N LEU A 136 -1.27 4.11 1.49
CA LEU A 136 -0.52 2.97 0.98
C LEU A 136 0.99 3.29 0.87
N PHE A 137 1.34 4.45 0.30
CA PHE A 137 2.75 4.86 0.20
C PHE A 137 3.41 4.99 1.56
N GLU A 138 2.77 5.67 2.50
CA GLU A 138 3.23 5.79 3.89
C GLU A 138 3.47 4.40 4.49
N THR A 139 2.44 3.56 4.48
CA THR A 139 2.45 2.23 5.10
C THR A 139 3.57 1.33 4.56
N TYR A 140 3.90 1.44 3.26
CA TYR A 140 5.01 0.67 2.67
C TYR A 140 6.38 1.31 2.90
N LEU A 141 6.51 2.63 2.81
CA LEU A 141 7.79 3.34 2.97
C LEU A 141 8.25 3.39 4.44
N GLU A 142 7.29 3.43 5.36
CA GLU A 142 7.51 3.50 6.79
C GLU A 142 7.24 2.15 7.47
N GLY A 143 6.01 1.65 7.35
CA GLY A 143 5.53 0.50 8.12
C GLY A 143 6.27 -0.81 7.80
N CYS A 144 6.64 -1.06 6.54
CA CYS A 144 7.41 -2.27 6.19
C CYS A 144 8.83 -2.25 6.81
N PRO A 145 9.68 -1.22 6.61
CA PRO A 145 10.97 -1.14 7.29
C PRO A 145 10.89 -1.21 8.82
N GLN A 146 9.91 -0.55 9.44
CA GLN A 146 9.68 -0.65 10.88
C GLN A 146 9.25 -2.06 11.32
N LEU A 147 8.44 -2.76 10.52
CA LEU A 147 8.10 -4.16 10.78
C LEU A 147 9.32 -5.09 10.69
N ILE A 148 10.23 -4.88 9.73
CA ILE A 148 11.53 -5.58 9.69
C ILE A 148 12.32 -5.31 10.97
N LEU A 149 12.36 -4.05 11.42
CA LEU A 149 13.06 -3.67 12.65
C LEU A 149 12.47 -4.36 13.88
N GLN A 150 11.14 -4.37 14.02
CA GLN A 150 10.43 -5.02 15.12
C GLN A 150 10.67 -6.54 15.12
N LEU A 151 10.60 -7.19 13.95
CA LEU A 151 10.93 -8.61 13.81
C LEU A 151 12.40 -8.90 14.12
N TYR A 152 13.32 -8.02 13.73
CA TYR A 152 14.74 -8.15 14.05
C TYR A 152 14.98 -8.09 15.56
N VAL A 153 14.44 -7.08 16.24
CA VAL A 153 14.56 -6.91 17.71
C VAL A 153 13.95 -8.12 18.44
N LEU A 154 12.80 -8.61 17.99
CA LEU A 154 12.13 -9.79 18.55
C LEU A 154 13.04 -11.03 18.53
N LEU A 155 13.67 -11.29 17.38
CA LEU A 155 14.55 -12.44 17.22
C LEU A 155 15.88 -12.27 17.97
N GLN A 156 16.36 -11.04 18.13
CA GLN A 156 17.62 -10.77 18.84
C GLN A 156 17.48 -11.02 20.35
N HIS A 157 16.35 -10.64 20.94
CA HIS A 157 16.15 -10.75 22.39
C HIS A 157 15.71 -12.15 22.82
N GLY A 158 15.12 -12.97 21.94
CA GLY A 158 14.76 -14.37 22.20
C GLY A 158 13.75 -14.60 23.34
N GLN A 159 13.24 -13.53 23.95
CA GLN A 159 12.26 -13.49 25.03
C GLN A 159 11.21 -12.46 24.63
N ALA A 160 10.07 -12.95 24.14
CA ALA A 160 9.05 -12.10 23.56
C ALA A 160 7.79 -12.13 24.40
N ASN A 161 7.38 -10.94 24.86
CA ASN A 161 6.10 -10.79 25.54
C ASN A 161 4.96 -11.00 24.52
N PHE A 162 3.83 -11.54 24.98
CA PHE A 162 2.63 -11.68 24.15
C PHE A 162 2.23 -10.37 23.46
N SER A 163 2.44 -9.23 24.13
CA SER A 163 2.20 -7.90 23.58
C SER A 163 3.08 -7.55 22.38
N GLN A 164 4.33 -8.02 22.31
CA GLN A 164 5.21 -7.78 21.16
C GLN A 164 4.77 -8.60 19.94
N TYR A 165 4.41 -9.88 20.15
CA TYR A 165 3.83 -10.70 19.08
C TYR A 165 2.52 -10.11 18.55
N ALA A 166 1.65 -9.65 19.45
CA ALA A 166 0.41 -8.99 19.09
C ALA A 166 0.67 -7.71 18.27
N ALA A 167 1.64 -6.88 18.67
CA ALA A 167 2.01 -5.66 17.94
C ALA A 167 2.50 -5.96 16.51
N ILE A 168 3.37 -6.95 16.34
CA ILE A 168 3.87 -7.39 15.03
C ILE A 168 2.72 -7.91 14.15
N MET A 169 1.80 -8.69 14.72
CA MET A 169 0.63 -9.17 13.99
C MET A 169 -0.31 -8.04 13.58
N VAL A 170 -0.54 -7.07 14.47
CA VAL A 170 -1.35 -5.88 14.16
C VAL A 170 -0.70 -5.07 13.04
N SER A 171 0.62 -4.85 13.07
CA SER A 171 1.36 -4.14 12.01
C SER A 171 1.27 -4.88 10.66
N CYS A 172 1.51 -6.20 10.64
CA CYS A 172 1.32 -7.03 9.43
C CYS A 172 -0.10 -6.93 8.85
N CYS A 173 -1.11 -6.98 9.71
CA CYS A 173 -2.52 -6.83 9.33
C CYS A 173 -2.82 -5.44 8.80
N ALA A 174 -2.27 -4.38 9.42
CA ALA A 174 -2.45 -2.99 8.99
C ALA A 174 -1.87 -2.76 7.58
N ILE A 175 -0.65 -3.24 7.32
CA ILE A 175 -0.01 -3.14 5.99
C ILE A 175 -0.83 -3.86 4.92
N SER A 176 -1.28 -5.08 5.24
CA SER A 176 -2.10 -5.88 4.32
C SER A 176 -3.47 -5.24 4.07
N TRP A 177 -4.08 -4.68 5.12
CA TRP A 177 -5.37 -3.99 5.04
C TRP A 177 -5.27 -2.71 4.21
N SER A 178 -4.22 -1.91 4.35
CA SER A 178 -3.99 -0.73 3.52
C SER A 178 -3.98 -1.07 2.02
N THR A 179 -3.40 -2.22 1.65
CA THR A 179 -3.41 -2.70 0.27
C THR A 179 -4.81 -3.07 -0.21
N VAL A 180 -5.60 -3.73 0.64
CA VAL A 180 -6.99 -4.08 0.32
C VAL A 180 -7.83 -2.82 0.19
N ASP A 181 -7.70 -1.87 1.11
CA ASP A 181 -8.42 -0.59 1.10
C ASP A 181 -8.15 0.18 -0.18
N TYR A 182 -6.87 0.34 -0.55
CA TYR A 182 -6.49 0.94 -1.82
C TYR A 182 -7.11 0.22 -3.02
N GLN A 183 -7.06 -1.11 -3.08
CA GLN A 183 -7.64 -1.86 -4.21
C GLN A 183 -9.16 -1.72 -4.30
N VAL A 184 -9.84 -1.63 -3.16
CA VAL A 184 -11.28 -1.37 -3.11
C VAL A 184 -11.57 0.06 -3.57
N ALA A 185 -10.83 1.06 -3.09
CA ALA A 185 -11.00 2.46 -3.47
C ALA A 185 -10.72 2.67 -4.97
N LEU A 186 -9.63 2.12 -5.48
CA LEU A 186 -9.23 2.17 -6.89
C LEU A 186 -10.30 1.58 -7.82
N ARG A 187 -10.91 0.44 -7.45
CA ARG A 187 -11.99 -0.16 -8.25
C ARG A 187 -13.29 0.63 -8.16
N LYS A 188 -13.51 1.41 -7.09
CA LYS A 188 -14.66 2.30 -6.96
C LYS A 188 -14.52 3.57 -7.80
N SER A 189 -13.31 4.10 -7.97
CA SER A 189 -13.06 5.29 -8.80
C SER A 189 -13.10 5.00 -10.30
N LEU A 190 -12.78 3.78 -10.72
CA LEU A 190 -12.76 3.39 -12.12
C LEU A 190 -14.15 2.91 -12.60
N PRO A 191 -14.82 3.62 -13.53
CA PRO A 191 -16.16 3.24 -14.01
C PRO A 191 -16.15 1.92 -14.79
N ASP A 192 -15.04 1.60 -15.45
CA ASP A 192 -14.89 0.43 -16.33
C ASP A 192 -14.45 -0.84 -15.57
N LYS A 193 -14.31 -0.79 -14.23
CA LYS A 193 -13.85 -1.92 -13.41
C LYS A 193 -14.95 -2.42 -12.49
N LYS A 194 -15.12 -3.74 -12.45
CA LYS A 194 -16.04 -4.39 -11.50
C LYS A 194 -15.58 -4.21 -10.06
N LEU A 195 -16.54 -3.85 -9.23
CA LEU A 195 -16.40 -3.70 -7.78
C LEU A 195 -16.06 -5.04 -7.12
N LEU A 196 -15.30 -4.98 -6.03
CA LEU A 196 -15.10 -6.10 -5.11
C LEU A 196 -16.32 -6.20 -4.19
N ASN A 197 -17.39 -6.82 -4.70
CA ASN A 197 -18.62 -7.03 -3.94
C ASN A 197 -18.50 -8.25 -3.03
N GLY A 198 -18.91 -8.09 -1.77
CA GLY A 198 -18.88 -9.14 -0.75
C GLY A 198 -17.65 -9.11 0.17
N LEU A 199 -17.79 -9.76 1.32
CA LEU A 199 -16.72 -9.93 2.30
C LEU A 199 -15.67 -10.96 1.83
N CYS A 200 -16.12 -12.05 1.20
CA CYS A 200 -15.26 -13.17 0.83
C CYS A 200 -14.09 -12.76 -0.09
N PRO A 201 -14.28 -12.06 -1.22
CA PRO A 201 -13.15 -11.61 -2.06
C PRO A 201 -12.16 -10.71 -1.33
N LYS A 202 -12.65 -9.84 -0.42
CA LYS A 202 -11.81 -8.92 0.36
C LYS A 202 -10.98 -9.67 1.39
N VAL A 203 -11.59 -10.62 2.09
CA VAL A 203 -10.91 -11.45 3.11
C VAL A 203 -9.89 -12.38 2.46
N THR A 204 -10.22 -13.03 1.33
CA THR A 204 -9.24 -13.86 0.59
C THR A 204 -8.07 -13.00 0.10
N TYR A 205 -8.33 -11.80 -0.42
CA TYR A 205 -7.27 -10.88 -0.84
C TYR A 205 -6.39 -10.41 0.32
N LEU A 206 -6.99 -10.14 1.48
CA LEU A 206 -6.30 -9.80 2.72
C LEU A 206 -5.35 -10.92 3.15
N PHE A 207 -5.83 -12.16 3.26
CA PHE A 207 -5.00 -13.30 3.65
C PHE A 207 -3.86 -13.57 2.65
N TYR A 208 -4.14 -13.45 1.35
CA TYR A 208 -3.11 -13.53 0.33
C TYR A 208 -1.99 -12.50 0.56
N LYS A 209 -2.33 -11.22 0.76
CA LYS A 209 -1.34 -10.17 1.00
C LYS A 209 -0.62 -10.35 2.33
N LEU A 210 -1.34 -10.75 3.39
CA LEU A 210 -0.79 -11.00 4.72
C LEU A 210 0.26 -12.10 4.70
N PHE A 211 -0.07 -13.28 4.17
CA PHE A 211 0.83 -14.43 4.20
C PHE A 211 2.04 -14.25 3.27
N THR A 212 1.85 -13.64 2.09
CA THR A 212 2.97 -13.35 1.17
C THR A 212 3.91 -12.26 1.70
N LEU A 213 3.39 -11.29 2.46
CA LEU A 213 4.20 -10.30 3.16
C LEU A 213 4.95 -10.97 4.32
N LEU A 214 4.25 -11.66 5.22
CA LEU A 214 4.82 -12.26 6.42
C LEU A 214 5.97 -13.23 6.10
N SER A 215 5.77 -14.12 5.14
CA SER A 215 6.81 -15.06 4.70
C SER A 215 8.09 -14.34 4.24
N TRP A 216 7.94 -13.25 3.49
CA TRP A 216 9.07 -12.47 3.00
C TRP A 216 9.76 -11.67 4.08
N MET A 217 9.00 -10.99 4.95
CA MET A 217 9.57 -10.19 6.04
C MET A 217 10.40 -11.07 6.96
N LEU A 218 9.89 -12.24 7.33
CA LEU A 218 10.64 -13.23 8.09
C LEU A 218 11.91 -13.68 7.36
N SER A 219 11.84 -13.94 6.05
CA SER A 219 13.00 -14.33 5.23
C SER A 219 14.08 -13.24 5.19
N VAL A 220 13.68 -11.99 4.96
CA VAL A 220 14.60 -10.83 4.96
C VAL A 220 15.25 -10.64 6.32
N VAL A 221 14.48 -10.78 7.40
CA VAL A 221 15.01 -10.67 8.77
C VAL A 221 16.00 -11.80 9.04
N HIS A 222 15.74 -13.03 8.61
CA HIS A 222 16.71 -14.13 8.76
C HIS A 222 18.01 -13.83 8.00
N LEU A 223 17.92 -13.27 6.80
CA LEU A 223 19.09 -12.86 6.04
C LEU A 223 19.85 -11.71 6.74
N LEU A 224 19.14 -10.78 7.39
CA LEU A 224 19.75 -9.71 8.19
C LEU A 224 20.54 -10.28 9.39
N PHE A 225 20.03 -11.33 10.05
CA PHE A 225 20.75 -12.05 11.10
C PHE A 225 21.99 -12.78 10.57
N LEU A 226 21.93 -13.34 9.36
CA LEU A 226 23.07 -13.99 8.73
C LEU A 226 24.17 -12.96 8.43
N ASN A 227 23.84 -11.93 7.66
CA ASN A 227 24.77 -10.88 7.29
C ASN A 227 24.03 -9.63 6.80
N VAL A 228 24.09 -8.56 7.61
CA VAL A 228 23.45 -7.28 7.31
C VAL A 228 23.86 -6.72 5.96
N LYS A 229 25.15 -6.84 5.57
CA LYS A 229 25.64 -6.30 4.29
C LYS A 229 25.03 -7.03 3.09
N ILE A 230 24.94 -8.36 3.16
CA ILE A 230 24.33 -9.18 2.11
C ILE A 230 22.83 -8.88 1.99
N ALA A 231 22.13 -8.77 3.14
CA ALA A 231 20.71 -8.44 3.16
C ALA A 231 20.43 -7.05 2.55
N LEU A 232 21.19 -6.03 2.95
CA LEU A 232 21.05 -4.68 2.39
C LEU A 232 21.39 -4.64 0.90
N PHE A 233 22.42 -5.37 0.47
CA PHE A 233 22.75 -5.49 -0.96
C PHE A 233 21.61 -6.14 -1.74
N LEU A 234 21.02 -7.23 -1.24
CA LEU A 234 19.87 -7.89 -1.88
C LEU A 234 18.66 -6.95 -1.97
N LEU A 235 18.32 -6.24 -0.89
CA LEU A 235 17.20 -5.30 -0.89
C LEU A 235 17.44 -4.14 -1.86
N LEU A 236 18.66 -3.60 -1.92
CA LEU A 236 19.06 -2.57 -2.87
C LEU A 236 18.95 -3.08 -4.32
N PHE A 237 19.44 -4.29 -4.59
CA PHE A 237 19.35 -4.92 -5.90
C PHE A 237 17.90 -5.11 -6.34
N LEU A 238 17.03 -5.62 -5.46
CA LEU A 238 15.60 -5.77 -5.72
C LEU A 238 14.92 -4.42 -5.96
N TRP A 239 15.33 -3.37 -5.24
CA TRP A 239 14.82 -2.02 -5.44
C TRP A 239 15.16 -1.49 -6.83
N LEU A 240 16.42 -1.63 -7.26
CA LEU A 240 16.86 -1.21 -8.59
C LEU A 240 16.12 -1.98 -9.69
N LEU A 241 15.93 -3.30 -9.53
CA LEU A 241 15.10 -4.09 -10.46
C LEU A 241 13.65 -3.59 -10.51
N GLY A 242 13.07 -3.25 -9.35
CA GLY A 242 11.73 -2.68 -9.26
C GLY A 242 11.61 -1.34 -9.98
N ILE A 243 12.63 -0.48 -9.85
CA ILE A 243 12.72 0.80 -10.57
C ILE A 243 12.81 0.56 -12.08
N ILE A 244 13.73 -0.29 -12.53
CA ILE A 244 13.89 -0.64 -13.96
C ILE A 244 12.59 -1.20 -14.52
N TRP A 245 11.89 -2.04 -13.77
CA TRP A 245 10.57 -2.53 -14.15
C TRP A 245 9.59 -1.36 -14.32
N ALA A 246 9.48 -0.46 -13.33
CA ALA A 246 8.58 0.68 -13.39
C ALA A 246 8.86 1.56 -14.62
N PHE A 247 10.13 1.80 -14.96
CA PHE A 247 10.53 2.48 -16.21
C PHE A 247 10.09 1.71 -17.46
N LYS A 248 10.36 0.40 -17.52
CA LYS A 248 9.97 -0.44 -18.67
C LYS A 248 8.46 -0.47 -18.90
N LYS A 249 7.67 -0.29 -17.84
CA LYS A 249 6.20 -0.23 -17.92
C LYS A 249 5.66 1.15 -18.32
N ASN A 250 6.51 2.16 -18.51
CA ASN A 250 6.16 3.51 -18.98
C ASN A 250 4.91 4.07 -18.28
N THR A 251 4.99 4.24 -16.96
CA THR A 251 3.91 4.82 -16.17
C THR A 251 3.66 6.29 -16.52
N GLN A 252 2.40 6.70 -16.47
CA GLN A 252 1.93 8.08 -16.66
C GLN A 252 0.97 8.46 -15.53
N PHE A 253 1.42 8.37 -14.29
CA PHE A 253 0.57 8.61 -13.13
C PHE A 253 0.50 10.10 -12.74
N CYS A 254 1.61 10.82 -12.84
CA CYS A 254 1.74 12.23 -12.53
C CYS A 254 1.90 13.07 -13.80
N THR A 255 1.35 14.30 -13.78
CA THR A 255 1.47 15.26 -14.88
C THR A 255 2.86 15.89 -15.00
N SER A 256 3.59 15.97 -13.88
CA SER A 256 4.96 16.49 -13.83
C SER A 256 5.97 15.35 -13.95
N VAL A 257 6.98 15.54 -14.80
CA VAL A 257 8.08 14.58 -15.03
C VAL A 257 8.81 14.23 -13.72
N GLY A 258 9.09 15.22 -12.87
CA GLY A 258 9.77 15.00 -11.59
C GLY A 258 8.95 14.15 -10.61
N MET A 259 7.63 14.38 -10.57
CA MET A 259 6.72 13.60 -9.71
C MET A 259 6.50 12.19 -10.25
N GLU A 260 6.52 12.01 -11.57
CA GLU A 260 6.48 10.69 -12.21
C GLU A 260 7.75 9.88 -11.90
N PHE A 261 8.91 10.53 -11.90
CA PHE A 261 10.16 9.92 -11.48
C PHE A 261 10.11 9.47 -10.02
N LEU A 262 9.65 10.34 -9.10
CA LEU A 262 9.44 10.00 -7.69
C LEU A 262 8.47 8.82 -7.53
N TYR A 263 7.37 8.81 -8.30
CA TYR A 263 6.40 7.71 -8.29
C TYR A 263 7.04 6.38 -8.67
N ARG A 264 7.86 6.35 -9.72
CA ARG A 264 8.58 5.13 -10.13
C ARG A 264 9.56 4.63 -9.07
N ILE A 265 10.24 5.53 -8.37
CA ILE A 265 11.12 5.20 -7.24
C ILE A 265 10.34 4.53 -6.10
N VAL A 266 9.22 5.15 -5.70
CA VAL A 266 8.35 4.64 -4.61
C VAL A 266 7.72 3.31 -4.98
N VAL A 267 7.21 3.17 -6.20
CA VAL A 267 6.66 1.91 -6.69
C VAL A 267 7.73 0.82 -6.73
N GLY A 268 8.95 1.14 -7.18
CA GLY A 268 10.08 0.23 -7.12
C GLY A 268 10.36 -0.25 -5.69
N PHE A 269 10.22 0.64 -4.70
CA PHE A 269 10.37 0.29 -3.29
C PHE A 269 9.25 -0.63 -2.80
N ILE A 270 8.00 -0.33 -3.13
CA ILE A 270 6.84 -1.18 -2.81
C ILE A 270 7.00 -2.59 -3.41
N LEU A 271 7.56 -2.70 -4.63
CA LEU A 271 7.82 -3.98 -5.28
C LEU A 271 8.78 -4.89 -4.51
N ILE A 272 9.65 -4.35 -3.64
CA ILE A 272 10.46 -5.16 -2.73
C ILE A 272 9.56 -5.98 -1.79
N PHE A 273 8.44 -5.42 -1.35
CA PHE A 273 7.58 -6.01 -0.34
C PHE A 273 6.36 -6.73 -0.90
N THR A 274 5.73 -6.20 -1.96
CA THR A 274 4.54 -6.82 -2.53
C THR A 274 4.43 -6.56 -4.02
N PHE A 275 3.73 -7.45 -4.73
CA PHE A 275 3.32 -7.16 -6.09
C PHE A 275 2.33 -6.00 -6.10
N PHE A 276 2.77 -4.85 -6.62
CA PHE A 276 1.96 -3.69 -6.90
C PHE A 276 1.72 -3.59 -8.40
N ASN A 277 0.47 -3.52 -8.82
CA ASN A 277 0.14 -3.47 -10.24
C ASN A 277 0.34 -2.05 -10.78
N ILE A 278 1.37 -1.89 -11.60
CA ILE A 278 1.86 -0.58 -12.09
C ILE A 278 1.05 -0.05 -13.29
N LYS A 279 0.53 -0.93 -14.16
CA LYS A 279 -0.15 -0.54 -15.42
C LYS A 279 -1.59 -1.09 -15.54
N GLY A 280 -2.13 -1.84 -14.59
CA GLY A 280 -3.59 -2.14 -14.52
C GLY A 280 -4.14 -3.12 -15.56
N GLN A 281 -3.35 -3.44 -16.59
CA GLN A 281 -3.68 -4.30 -17.71
C GLN A 281 -2.76 -5.53 -17.74
N ASN A 282 -3.27 -6.64 -18.30
CA ASN A 282 -2.54 -7.89 -18.54
C ASN A 282 -1.65 -8.33 -17.38
N THR A 283 -2.27 -8.51 -16.21
CA THR A 283 -1.54 -8.74 -14.95
C THR A 283 -1.01 -10.16 -14.80
N LYS A 284 -1.50 -11.15 -15.56
CA LYS A 284 -1.21 -12.58 -15.33
C LYS A 284 0.28 -12.90 -15.46
N CYS A 285 0.89 -12.60 -16.60
CA CYS A 285 2.31 -12.85 -16.86
C CYS A 285 3.26 -12.07 -15.91
N PRO A 286 3.14 -10.73 -15.76
CA PRO A 286 4.00 -9.98 -14.84
C PRO A 286 3.83 -10.44 -13.39
N MET A 287 2.62 -10.77 -12.97
CA MET A 287 2.37 -11.27 -11.63
C MET A 287 2.98 -12.66 -11.41
N SER A 288 2.83 -13.57 -12.37
CA SER A 288 3.44 -14.90 -12.31
C SER A 288 4.97 -14.80 -12.21
N CYS A 289 5.60 -13.99 -13.07
CA CYS A 289 7.04 -13.75 -13.01
C CYS A 289 7.48 -13.20 -11.65
N TYR A 290 6.77 -12.21 -11.09
CA TYR A 290 7.05 -11.67 -9.77
C TYR A 290 7.01 -12.74 -8.68
N TYR A 291 5.94 -13.54 -8.63
CA TYR A 291 5.78 -14.55 -7.59
C TYR A 291 6.73 -15.74 -7.75
N ILE A 292 7.12 -16.10 -8.98
CA ILE A 292 8.17 -17.09 -9.23
C ILE A 292 9.50 -16.60 -8.67
N VAL A 293 9.94 -15.38 -9.02
CA VAL A 293 11.18 -14.79 -8.49
C VAL A 293 11.12 -14.69 -6.97
N ARG A 294 9.95 -14.34 -6.41
CA ARG A 294 9.73 -14.25 -4.97
C ARG A 294 9.87 -15.59 -4.25
N VAL A 295 9.28 -16.66 -4.80
CA VAL A 295 9.40 -18.01 -4.26
C VAL A 295 10.85 -18.48 -4.35
N LEU A 296 11.50 -18.30 -5.50
CA LEU A 296 12.91 -18.66 -5.68
C LEU A 296 13.84 -17.91 -4.72
N GLY A 297 13.63 -16.61 -4.55
CA GLY A 297 14.40 -15.80 -3.59
C GLY A 297 14.20 -16.26 -2.14
N THR A 298 12.96 -16.57 -1.75
CA THR A 298 12.64 -17.08 -0.41
C THR A 298 13.28 -18.45 -0.16
N LEU A 299 13.17 -19.37 -1.12
CA LEU A 299 13.81 -20.68 -1.04
C LEU A 299 15.34 -20.57 -1.03
N GLY A 300 15.91 -19.68 -1.84
CA GLY A 300 17.35 -19.43 -1.86
C GLY A 300 17.88 -18.94 -0.51
N ILE A 301 17.17 -17.99 0.13
CA ILE A 301 17.52 -17.52 1.48
C ILE A 301 17.46 -18.68 2.48
N LEU A 302 16.38 -19.47 2.47
CA LEU A 302 16.25 -20.63 3.37
C LEU A 302 17.36 -21.66 3.15
N ILE A 303 17.71 -21.99 1.89
CA ILE A 303 18.79 -22.92 1.57
C ILE A 303 20.13 -22.41 2.11
N VAL A 304 20.46 -21.14 1.88
CA VAL A 304 21.70 -20.53 2.39
C VAL A 304 21.76 -20.61 3.92
N LEU A 305 20.64 -20.36 4.61
CA LEU A 305 20.57 -20.43 6.07
C LEU A 305 20.74 -21.86 6.61
N TRP A 306 20.21 -22.86 5.91
CA TRP A 306 20.35 -24.27 6.30
C TRP A 306 21.74 -24.85 5.98
N VAL A 307 22.35 -24.43 4.88
CA VAL A 307 23.70 -24.88 4.46
C VAL A 307 24.80 -24.17 5.26
N CYS A 308 24.59 -22.92 5.65
CA CYS A 308 25.49 -22.14 6.50
C CYS A 308 24.87 -21.90 7.88
N PRO A 309 24.71 -22.95 8.72
CA PRO A 309 24.16 -22.78 10.06
C PRO A 309 25.15 -21.94 10.88
N LEU A 310 24.72 -20.73 11.28
CA LEU A 310 25.49 -19.95 12.25
C LEU A 310 25.36 -20.56 13.63
N SER A 311 26.46 -20.63 14.37
CA SER A 311 26.49 -21.03 15.79
C SER A 311 25.68 -20.11 16.72
N ILE A 312 25.23 -18.96 16.20
CA ILE A 312 24.43 -17.95 16.92
C ILE A 312 22.95 -18.34 16.97
N PHE A 313 22.46 -19.18 16.06
CA PHE A 313 21.05 -19.57 16.06
C PHE A 313 20.78 -20.65 17.10
N ASN A 314 19.96 -20.30 18.09
CA ASN A 314 19.42 -21.28 19.02
C ASN A 314 18.47 -22.21 18.23
N PRO A 315 18.74 -23.53 18.16
CA PRO A 315 17.98 -24.46 17.31
C PRO A 315 16.48 -24.46 17.63
N GLY A 316 16.11 -24.12 18.87
CA GLY A 316 14.73 -23.99 19.31
C GLY A 316 13.92 -22.88 18.62
N TYR A 317 14.56 -21.82 18.11
CA TYR A 317 13.86 -20.74 17.39
C TYR A 317 14.02 -20.84 15.87
N PHE A 318 15.17 -21.30 15.40
CA PHE A 318 15.46 -21.39 13.96
C PHE A 318 14.49 -22.32 13.22
N ILE A 319 14.17 -23.49 13.82
CA ILE A 319 13.28 -24.48 13.20
C ILE A 319 11.83 -23.97 13.14
N PRO A 320 11.20 -23.51 14.24
CA PRO A 320 9.84 -22.98 14.17
C PRO A 320 9.67 -21.82 13.20
N ILE A 321 10.65 -20.92 13.10
CA ILE A 321 10.53 -19.79 12.18
C ILE A 321 10.71 -20.22 10.73
N SER A 322 11.65 -21.13 10.44
CA SER A 322 11.78 -21.74 9.10
C SER A 322 10.48 -22.43 8.66
N ILE A 323 9.86 -23.21 9.56
CA ILE A 323 8.55 -23.83 9.32
C ILE A 323 7.48 -22.76 9.07
N THR A 324 7.48 -21.68 9.86
CA THR A 324 6.52 -20.56 9.70
C THR A 324 6.70 -19.87 8.34
N ILE A 325 7.94 -19.65 7.88
CA ILE A 325 8.23 -19.04 6.56
C ILE A 325 7.65 -19.90 5.44
N VAL A 326 7.89 -21.22 5.48
CA VAL A 326 7.40 -22.16 4.46
C VAL A 326 5.87 -22.25 4.51
N LEU A 327 5.28 -22.40 5.69
CA LEU A 327 3.83 -22.49 5.85
C LEU A 327 3.12 -21.23 5.35
N THR A 328 3.62 -20.05 5.73
CA THR A 328 3.06 -18.77 5.28
C THR A 328 3.27 -18.55 3.78
N LEU A 329 4.39 -19.01 3.19
CA LEU A 329 4.58 -18.97 1.74
C LEU A 329 3.53 -19.82 1.02
N LEU A 330 3.36 -21.06 1.45
CA LEU A 330 2.39 -22.00 0.85
C LEU A 330 0.95 -21.49 0.97
N LEU A 331 0.57 -21.01 2.17
CA LEU A 331 -0.74 -20.38 2.38
C LEU A 331 -0.89 -19.14 1.50
N GLY A 332 0.12 -18.29 1.40
CA GLY A 332 0.10 -17.10 0.54
C GLY A 332 -0.15 -17.44 -0.94
N ILE A 333 0.52 -18.46 -1.47
CA ILE A 333 0.33 -18.94 -2.84
C ILE A 333 -1.03 -19.63 -3.02
N LEU A 334 -1.52 -20.36 -2.02
CA LEU A 334 -2.85 -20.95 -2.02
C LEU A 334 -3.93 -19.85 -2.10
N PHE A 335 -3.90 -18.86 -1.20
CA PHE A 335 -4.85 -17.74 -1.21
C PHE A 335 -4.72 -16.89 -2.48
N LEU A 336 -3.52 -16.72 -3.04
CA LEU A 336 -3.32 -16.09 -4.35
C LEU A 336 -4.07 -16.86 -5.44
N THR A 337 -3.88 -18.18 -5.49
CA THR A 337 -4.50 -19.05 -6.50
C THR A 337 -6.01 -19.08 -6.35
N VAL A 338 -6.52 -19.17 -5.12
CA VAL A 338 -7.95 -19.12 -4.81
C VAL A 338 -8.54 -17.76 -5.19
N TYR A 339 -7.88 -16.64 -4.85
CA TYR A 339 -8.38 -15.31 -5.19
C TYR A 339 -8.44 -15.09 -6.71
N TYR A 340 -7.37 -15.36 -7.45
CA TYR A 340 -7.36 -15.19 -8.92
C TYR A 340 -8.15 -16.26 -9.66
N GLY A 341 -8.26 -17.45 -9.07
CA GLY A 341 -9.08 -18.54 -9.57
C GLY A 341 -10.57 -18.25 -9.39
N THR A 342 -11.05 -17.95 -8.19
CA THR A 342 -12.49 -17.96 -7.90
C THR A 342 -13.09 -16.57 -7.71
N PHE A 343 -12.37 -15.66 -7.06
CA PHE A 343 -12.92 -14.39 -6.58
C PHE A 343 -12.56 -13.16 -7.42
N HIS A 344 -11.61 -13.27 -8.36
CA HIS A 344 -11.18 -12.12 -9.15
C HIS A 344 -12.27 -11.65 -10.11
N PRO A 345 -12.74 -10.38 -10.03
CA PRO A 345 -13.93 -9.91 -10.74
C PRO A 345 -13.88 -10.02 -12.27
N ASN A 346 -12.68 -9.98 -12.87
CA ASN A 346 -12.51 -10.02 -14.34
C ASN A 346 -12.49 -11.43 -14.94
N ARG A 347 -12.57 -12.52 -14.13
CA ARG A 347 -12.59 -13.88 -14.68
C ARG A 347 -13.83 -14.15 -15.55
N ARG A 348 -14.95 -13.48 -15.28
CA ARG A 348 -16.23 -13.67 -16.02
C ARG A 348 -16.26 -13.03 -17.41
N GLU A 349 -15.24 -12.26 -17.80
CA GLU A 349 -15.17 -11.59 -19.12
C GLU A 349 -14.24 -12.30 -20.11
N GLU A 350 -13.20 -13.01 -19.65
CA GLU A 350 -12.43 -13.86 -20.57
C GLU A 350 -13.30 -14.98 -21.20
N THR A 351 -14.46 -15.28 -20.59
CA THR A 351 -15.47 -16.22 -21.09
C THR A 351 -16.58 -15.57 -21.92
N ARG A 352 -16.61 -14.23 -22.04
CA ARG A 352 -17.55 -13.48 -22.89
C ARG A 352 -16.75 -12.58 -23.82
N ARG A 353 -16.17 -13.16 -24.87
CA ARG A 353 -15.93 -12.41 -26.10
C ARG A 353 -17.23 -12.47 -26.90
N ASP A 354 -17.88 -11.32 -27.01
CA ASP A 354 -18.45 -10.78 -28.25
C ASP A 354 -19.37 -9.61 -27.89
N GLU A 355 -18.97 -8.41 -28.31
CA GLU A 355 -19.80 -7.47 -29.07
C GLU A 355 -18.93 -6.26 -29.50
N ILE A 356 -19.15 -5.82 -30.74
CA ILE A 356 -18.44 -4.75 -31.45
C ILE A 356 -19.27 -3.44 -31.35
N ASP A 357 -18.56 -2.31 -31.51
CA ASP A 357 -18.99 -0.94 -31.87
C ASP A 357 -19.33 0.11 -30.78
N GLY A 358 -18.66 1.28 -30.91
CA GLY A 358 -19.33 2.58 -30.69
C GLY A 358 -18.74 3.58 -29.67
N LYS A 359 -17.78 4.39 -30.13
CA LYS A 359 -17.34 5.75 -29.72
C LYS A 359 -16.94 6.10 -28.26
N PRO A 360 -15.84 6.87 -28.07
CA PRO A 360 -15.35 7.30 -26.76
C PRO A 360 -16.08 8.55 -26.26
N ILE A 361 -16.58 8.51 -25.02
CA ILE A 361 -17.00 9.71 -24.29
C ILE A 361 -15.85 10.18 -23.39
N LEU A 362 -15.43 11.41 -23.65
CA LEU A 362 -14.37 12.18 -23.03
C LEU A 362 -14.77 12.58 -21.59
N ARG A 363 -13.93 12.28 -20.57
CA ARG A 363 -13.86 12.96 -19.26
C ARG A 363 -12.68 12.41 -18.43
N GLU A 364 -11.88 13.33 -17.86
CA GLU A 364 -10.53 13.08 -17.33
C GLU A 364 -10.51 12.75 -15.83
N CYS A 365 -10.20 11.48 -15.49
CA CYS A 365 -9.80 11.09 -14.13
C CYS A 365 -8.28 10.90 -14.12
N ARG A 366 -7.58 11.37 -13.07
CA ARG A 366 -6.10 11.27 -12.93
C ARG A 366 -5.62 9.81 -12.92
N ILE A 367 -6.49 8.89 -12.52
CA ILE A 367 -6.26 7.45 -12.46
C ILE A 367 -6.51 6.77 -13.84
N ARG A 368 -7.05 7.48 -14.85
CA ARG A 368 -7.39 6.90 -16.16
C ARG A 368 -6.17 6.49 -17.00
N TYR A 369 -5.00 7.04 -16.72
CA TYR A 369 -3.73 6.69 -17.41
C TYR A 369 -3.19 5.29 -17.05
N PHE A 370 -3.87 4.58 -16.15
CA PHE A 370 -3.72 3.14 -16.03
C PHE A 370 -4.24 2.37 -17.26
N LEU A 371 -4.96 3.01 -18.20
CA LEU A 371 -5.67 2.33 -19.28
C LEU A 371 -5.64 3.02 -20.66
N MET A 372 -4.69 3.91 -20.95
CA MET A 372 -4.51 4.38 -22.32
C MET A 372 -3.31 3.67 -22.97
N GLU A 373 -3.70 2.81 -23.93
CA GLU A 373 -2.93 1.98 -24.87
C GLU A 373 -2.14 0.76 -24.33
#